data_AF-A0A3A1VK95-F1
#
_entry.id   AF-A0A3A1VK95-F1
#
_cell.length_a   1.000
_cell.length_b   1.000
_cell.length_c   1.000
_cell.angle_alpha   90.00
_cell.angle_beta   90.00
_cell.angle_gamma   90.00
#
_symmetry.space_group_name_H-M   'P 1'
#
loop_
_entity.id
_entity.type
_entity.pdbx_description
1 polymer ?
#
loop_
_entity_poly.entity_id
_entity_poly.type
_entity_poly.pdbx_seq_one_letter_code
_entity_poly.pdbx_strand_id
1 'polypeptide(L)'
;MFKYMLSSIDTHADKGFGVTAEAFKKAADHLCNSDFKEGMLVQGEMPVLYLYRHSIELFLKSLIMHIHEELSITYMNVTASGNHQFLVNDKGKPLYIENCHSLKLLFEYFCKIIKENEERLRTQASKASWLITGRIRGYMKSIYELDDKSDYFRYPISRDQSKDKAKYSMKKIKNKDFGRLTKSVGGKVIFATKNGSGELKDIYMKDENVLNEMTTALRNTADFFSGFHIMTRMELCNGW
;
A
#
# COMPACT_ATOMS: atom_id res chain seq x y z
N MET A 1 -9.46 -8.71 -21.41
CA MET A 1 -9.12 -9.53 -20.21
C MET A 1 -8.10 -10.64 -20.49
N PHE A 2 -8.42 -11.70 -21.26
CA PHE A 2 -7.47 -12.80 -21.51
C PHE A 2 -6.17 -12.35 -22.19
N LYS A 3 -6.26 -11.42 -23.13
CA LYS A 3 -5.10 -10.88 -23.85
C LYS A 3 -4.06 -10.28 -22.90
N TYR A 4 -4.46 -9.39 -21.99
CA TYR A 4 -3.56 -8.80 -21.00
C TYR A 4 -2.94 -9.82 -20.03
N MET A 5 -3.73 -10.81 -19.59
CA MET A 5 -3.22 -11.80 -18.63
C MET A 5 -2.26 -12.82 -19.24
N LEU A 6 -2.32 -13.02 -20.56
CA LEU A 6 -1.55 -14.06 -21.26
C LEU A 6 -0.48 -13.48 -22.20
N SER A 7 -0.49 -12.16 -22.44
CA SER A 7 0.57 -11.51 -23.19
C SER A 7 1.79 -11.26 -22.32
N SER A 8 2.95 -11.15 -22.95
CA SER A 8 4.19 -10.84 -22.25
C SER A 8 4.15 -9.42 -21.68
N ILE A 9 4.70 -9.24 -20.48
CA ILE A 9 4.64 -7.98 -19.71
C ILE A 9 5.24 -6.79 -20.47
N ASP A 10 6.28 -7.02 -21.28
CA ASP A 10 6.91 -6.00 -22.13
C ASP A 10 5.99 -5.43 -23.21
N THR A 11 4.86 -6.08 -23.48
CA THR A 11 3.84 -5.60 -24.43
C THR A 11 2.81 -4.68 -23.79
N HIS A 12 2.81 -4.54 -22.46
CA HIS A 12 1.82 -3.72 -21.75
C HIS A 12 2.24 -2.25 -21.72
N ALA A 13 1.32 -1.33 -22.02
CA ALA A 13 1.57 0.11 -21.96
C ALA A 13 2.02 0.60 -20.56
N ASP A 14 1.58 -0.10 -19.52
CA ASP A 14 1.94 0.14 -18.13
C ASP A 14 3.19 -0.63 -17.66
N LYS A 15 3.96 -1.24 -18.58
CA LYS A 15 5.18 -2.01 -18.27
C LYS A 15 4.94 -3.15 -17.26
N GLY A 16 3.70 -3.66 -17.21
CA GLY A 16 3.28 -4.75 -16.31
C GLY A 16 3.11 -4.34 -14.85
N PHE A 17 3.04 -3.04 -14.54
CA PHE A 17 2.77 -2.60 -13.18
C PHE A 17 1.45 -3.15 -12.65
N GLY A 18 0.39 -3.14 -13.47
CA GLY A 18 -0.95 -3.57 -13.07
C GLY A 18 -1.06 -5.07 -12.80
N VAL A 19 -0.49 -5.92 -13.66
CA VAL A 19 -0.47 -7.38 -13.45
C VAL A 19 0.38 -7.74 -12.23
N THR A 20 1.50 -7.04 -12.03
CA THR A 20 2.38 -7.24 -10.88
C THR A 20 1.69 -6.78 -9.58
N ALA A 21 0.94 -5.66 -9.62
CA ALA A 21 0.14 -5.18 -8.50
C ALA A 21 -0.88 -6.22 -8.04
N GLU A 22 -1.58 -6.84 -8.99
CA GLU A 22 -2.57 -7.88 -8.72
C GLU A 22 -1.94 -9.12 -8.08
N ALA A 23 -0.74 -9.52 -8.53
CA ALA A 23 0.01 -10.61 -7.91
C ALA A 23 0.40 -10.30 -6.45
N PHE A 24 0.89 -9.08 -6.18
CA PHE A 24 1.22 -8.63 -4.82
C PHE A 24 -0.01 -8.58 -3.91
N LYS A 25 -1.13 -8.06 -4.41
CA LYS A 25 -2.40 -8.03 -3.68
C LYS A 25 -2.87 -9.45 -3.33
N LYS A 26 -2.87 -10.37 -4.29
CA LYS A 26 -3.26 -11.77 -4.06
C LYS A 26 -2.36 -12.47 -3.06
N ALA A 27 -1.05 -12.21 -3.11
CA ALA A 27 -0.11 -12.72 -2.12
C ALA A 27 -0.42 -12.16 -0.72
N ALA A 28 -0.74 -10.87 -0.62
CA ALA A 28 -1.16 -10.25 0.63
C ALA A 28 -2.46 -10.86 1.17
N ASP A 29 -3.47 -11.03 0.31
CA ASP A 29 -4.74 -11.67 0.65
C ASP A 29 -4.52 -13.11 1.16
N HIS A 30 -3.67 -13.89 0.49
CA HIS A 30 -3.35 -15.25 0.91
C HIS A 30 -2.67 -15.27 2.29
N LEU A 31 -1.61 -14.48 2.46
CA LEU A 31 -0.87 -14.44 3.73
C LEU A 31 -1.73 -13.90 4.88
N CYS A 32 -2.57 -12.90 4.62
CA CYS A 32 -3.46 -12.30 5.62
C CYS A 32 -4.49 -13.29 6.16
N ASN A 33 -4.90 -14.28 5.36
CA ASN A 33 -5.89 -15.29 5.73
C ASN A 33 -5.25 -16.65 6.07
N SER A 34 -3.93 -16.67 6.33
CA SER A 34 -3.17 -17.89 6.68
C SER A 34 -2.58 -17.78 8.08
N ASP A 35 -2.14 -18.92 8.61
CA ASP A 35 -1.43 -19.02 9.90
C ASP A 35 -0.14 -18.18 9.96
N PHE A 36 0.32 -17.64 8.83
CA PHE A 36 1.45 -16.69 8.78
C PHE A 36 1.24 -15.48 9.69
N LYS A 37 0.01 -14.95 9.76
CA LYS A 37 -0.33 -13.83 10.64
C LYS A 37 -0.45 -14.27 12.11
N GLU A 38 -0.97 -15.47 12.33
CA GLU A 38 -1.31 -15.98 13.67
C GLU A 38 -0.11 -16.63 14.40
N GLY A 39 0.96 -16.93 13.67
CA GLY A 39 2.18 -17.53 14.21
C GLY A 39 2.89 -16.71 15.31
N MET A 40 3.93 -17.31 15.90
CA MET A 40 4.77 -16.66 16.92
C MET A 40 5.73 -15.59 16.36
N LEU A 41 5.61 -15.23 15.08
CA LEU A 41 6.48 -14.25 14.45
C LEU A 41 6.16 -12.84 14.98
N VAL A 42 7.14 -12.22 15.64
CA VAL A 42 7.00 -10.90 16.27
C VAL A 42 6.63 -9.79 15.26
N GLN A 43 6.83 -10.02 13.96
CA GLN A 43 6.62 -9.07 12.86
C GLN A 43 5.79 -9.67 11.71
N GLY A 44 4.99 -10.72 11.96
CA GLY A 44 4.24 -11.44 10.92
C GLY A 44 3.30 -10.56 10.09
N GLU A 45 2.81 -9.45 10.66
CA GLU A 45 1.92 -8.51 9.96
C GLU A 45 2.66 -7.63 8.95
N MET A 46 3.94 -7.29 9.19
CA MET A 46 4.65 -6.29 8.37
C MET A 46 4.78 -6.70 6.89
N PRO A 47 5.13 -7.96 6.55
CA PRO A 47 5.13 -8.40 5.15
C PRO A 47 3.76 -8.24 4.48
N VAL A 48 2.66 -8.58 5.17
CA VAL A 48 1.31 -8.45 4.62
C VAL A 48 0.98 -6.98 4.30
N LEU A 49 1.25 -6.09 5.26
CA LEU A 49 1.03 -4.65 5.09
C LEU A 49 1.89 -4.08 3.95
N TYR A 50 3.15 -4.51 3.86
CA TYR A 50 4.04 -4.14 2.77
C TYR A 50 3.49 -4.56 1.41
N LEU A 51 3.02 -5.80 1.27
CA LEU A 51 2.52 -6.31 -0.01
C LEU A 51 1.27 -5.55 -0.48
N TYR A 52 0.32 -5.26 0.42
CA TYR A 52 -0.81 -4.38 0.09
C TYR A 52 -0.33 -2.98 -0.29
N ARG A 53 0.54 -2.37 0.51
CA ARG A 53 1.09 -1.03 0.26
C ARG A 53 1.81 -0.95 -1.09
N HIS A 54 2.53 -2.00 -1.46
CA HIS A 54 3.23 -2.08 -2.73
C HIS A 54 2.27 -2.28 -3.89
N SER A 55 1.23 -3.12 -3.75
CA SER A 55 0.18 -3.26 -4.77
C SER A 55 -0.50 -1.94 -5.10
N ILE A 56 -0.80 -1.11 -4.09
CA ILE A 56 -1.40 0.23 -4.29
C ILE A 56 -0.46 1.14 -5.09
N GLU A 57 0.84 1.15 -4.79
CA GLU A 57 1.83 1.91 -5.57
C GLU A 57 1.82 1.49 -7.03
N LEU A 58 1.87 0.19 -7.30
CA LEU A 58 1.94 -0.33 -8.66
C LEU A 58 0.63 -0.09 -9.43
N PHE A 59 -0.53 -0.24 -8.79
CA PHE A 59 -1.81 0.14 -9.41
C PHE A 59 -1.85 1.62 -9.76
N LEU A 60 -1.39 2.51 -8.88
CA LEU A 60 -1.34 3.95 -9.17
C LEU A 60 -0.43 4.25 -10.36
N LYS A 61 0.77 3.65 -10.41
CA LYS A 61 1.68 3.81 -11.56
C LYS A 61 1.01 3.36 -12.86
N SER A 62 0.41 2.18 -12.85
CA SER A 62 -0.28 1.61 -13.99
C SER A 62 -1.43 2.50 -14.47
N LEU A 63 -2.30 2.92 -13.56
CA LEU A 63 -3.45 3.77 -13.86
C LEU A 63 -3.02 5.11 -14.46
N ILE A 64 -1.97 5.74 -13.92
CA ILE A 64 -1.43 6.97 -14.48
C ILE A 64 -0.94 6.73 -15.91
N MET A 65 -0.19 5.65 -16.17
CA MET A 65 0.33 5.34 -17.50
C MET A 65 -0.78 5.08 -18.52
N HIS A 66 -1.80 4.30 -18.17
CA HIS A 66 -2.95 4.06 -19.04
C HIS A 66 -3.70 5.36 -19.38
N ILE A 67 -3.99 6.21 -18.40
CA ILE A 67 -4.70 7.47 -18.65
C ILE A 67 -3.88 8.38 -19.58
N HIS A 68 -2.56 8.46 -19.38
CA HIS A 68 -1.70 9.26 -20.25
C HIS A 68 -1.69 8.75 -21.70
N GLU A 69 -1.56 7.45 -21.89
CA GLU A 69 -1.51 6.82 -23.21
C GLU A 69 -2.84 7.04 -23.96
N GLU A 70 -3.95 6.63 -23.35
CA GLU A 70 -5.28 6.62 -24.00
C GLU A 70 -5.81 8.04 -24.25
N LEU A 71 -5.45 8.98 -23.39
CA LEU A 71 -5.80 10.39 -23.58
C LEU A 71 -4.69 11.18 -24.29
N SER A 72 -3.61 10.54 -24.74
CA SER A 72 -2.46 11.23 -25.37
C SER A 72 -2.01 12.47 -24.59
N ILE A 73 -2.02 12.38 -23.25
CA ILE A 73 -1.59 13.47 -22.38
C ILE A 73 -0.07 13.46 -22.36
N THR A 74 0.54 14.51 -22.87
CA THR A 74 2.00 14.67 -22.78
C THR A 74 2.40 14.74 -21.31
N TYR A 75 3.36 13.91 -20.91
CA TYR A 75 4.08 14.14 -19.67
C TYR A 75 4.78 15.50 -19.72
N MET A 76 5.08 16.10 -18.56
CA MET A 76 5.68 17.44 -18.52
C MET A 76 6.87 17.55 -19.48
N ASN A 77 6.89 18.66 -20.23
CA ASN A 77 7.81 18.99 -21.31
C ASN A 77 9.24 19.19 -20.78
N VAL A 78 9.91 18.11 -20.37
CA VAL A 78 11.34 18.12 -20.07
C VAL A 78 12.05 17.78 -21.36
N THR A 79 13.00 18.61 -21.76
CA THR A 79 13.85 18.53 -22.97
C THR A 79 14.70 17.25 -23.10
N ALA A 80 14.36 16.18 -22.37
CA ALA A 80 14.97 14.87 -22.45
C ALA A 80 14.29 14.07 -23.58
N SER A 81 14.98 13.98 -24.72
CA SER A 81 14.62 13.19 -25.90
C SER A 81 14.06 11.81 -25.56
N GLY A 82 12.74 11.61 -25.71
CA GLY A 82 12.05 10.32 -25.58
C GLY A 82 10.70 10.42 -24.87
N ASN A 83 9.79 9.47 -25.16
CA ASN A 83 8.47 9.33 -24.50
C ASN A 83 8.65 8.91 -23.03
N HIS A 84 9.13 9.82 -22.20
CA HIS A 84 9.48 9.53 -20.83
C HIS A 84 8.33 9.90 -19.88
N GLN A 85 7.95 8.94 -19.04
CA GLN A 85 6.81 9.03 -18.12
C GLN A 85 7.28 9.64 -16.79
N PHE A 86 7.14 10.96 -16.64
CA PHE A 86 7.66 11.72 -15.50
C PHE A 86 6.56 12.30 -14.60
N LEU A 87 6.86 12.33 -13.29
CA LEU A 87 6.22 13.18 -12.28
C LEU A 87 7.21 14.26 -11.84
N VAL A 88 6.70 15.31 -11.20
CA VAL A 88 7.53 16.34 -10.56
C VAL A 88 7.50 16.10 -9.06
N ASN A 89 8.66 15.90 -8.44
CA ASN A 89 8.72 15.75 -6.98
C ASN A 89 8.57 17.11 -6.26
N ASP A 90 8.47 17.08 -4.93
CA ASP A 90 8.33 18.28 -4.08
C ASP A 90 9.47 19.31 -4.26
N LYS A 91 10.58 18.94 -4.88
CA LYS A 91 11.74 19.80 -5.17
C LYS A 91 11.75 20.33 -6.61
N GLY A 92 10.67 20.15 -7.36
CA GLY A 92 10.56 20.58 -8.76
C GLY A 92 11.38 19.74 -9.74
N LYS A 93 11.92 18.58 -9.33
CA LYS A 93 12.75 17.74 -10.19
C LYS A 93 11.93 16.66 -10.89
N PRO A 94 12.18 16.38 -12.18
CA PRO A 94 11.59 15.23 -12.87
C PRO A 94 11.96 13.93 -12.17
N LEU A 95 10.98 13.04 -12.06
CA LEU A 95 11.09 11.72 -11.47
C LEU A 95 10.34 10.73 -12.35
N TYR A 96 11.03 9.73 -12.87
CA TYR A 96 10.38 8.64 -13.61
C TYR A 96 9.33 7.96 -12.74
N ILE A 97 8.14 7.69 -13.28
CA ILE A 97 7.05 6.99 -12.57
C ILE A 97 7.56 5.68 -11.96
N GLU A 98 8.37 4.93 -12.71
CA GLU A 98 8.98 3.67 -12.27
C GLU A 98 9.75 3.81 -10.96
N ASN A 99 10.50 4.92 -10.84
CA ASN A 99 11.35 5.25 -9.69
C ASN A 99 10.62 6.03 -8.59
N CYS A 100 9.32 6.32 -8.78
CA CYS A 100 8.52 7.00 -7.78
C CYS A 100 7.98 6.01 -6.75
N HIS A 101 8.43 6.14 -5.51
CA HIS A 101 7.91 5.33 -4.39
C HIS A 101 6.99 6.12 -3.47
N SER A 102 6.67 7.37 -3.80
CA SER A 102 5.82 8.23 -2.96
C SER A 102 4.35 7.99 -3.26
N LEU A 103 3.63 7.34 -2.33
CA LEU A 103 2.19 7.14 -2.46
C LEU A 103 1.43 8.46 -2.49
N LYS A 104 1.85 9.45 -1.70
CA LYS A 104 1.24 10.77 -1.72
C LYS A 104 1.32 11.38 -3.11
N LEU A 105 2.53 11.44 -3.68
CA LEU A 105 2.75 12.05 -5.00
C LEU A 105 1.96 11.33 -6.10
N LEU A 106 2.01 9.99 -6.12
CA LEU A 106 1.28 9.18 -7.09
C LEU A 106 -0.22 9.40 -6.98
N PHE A 107 -0.77 9.38 -5.77
CA PHE A 107 -2.21 9.51 -5.56
C PHE A 107 -2.73 10.93 -5.83
N GLU A 108 -2.00 11.95 -5.42
CA GLU A 108 -2.35 13.35 -5.70
C GLU A 108 -2.30 13.62 -7.20
N TYR A 109 -1.28 13.10 -7.89
CA TYR A 109 -1.19 13.20 -9.34
C TYR A 109 -2.33 12.45 -10.04
N PHE A 110 -2.62 11.22 -9.62
CA PHE A 110 -3.74 10.44 -10.16
C PHE A 110 -5.09 11.16 -9.99
N CYS A 111 -5.34 11.74 -8.81
CA CYS A 111 -6.53 12.56 -8.58
C CYS A 111 -6.58 13.79 -9.50
N LYS A 112 -5.44 14.44 -9.71
CA LYS A 112 -5.30 15.61 -10.56
C LYS A 112 -5.62 15.28 -12.01
N ILE A 113 -5.01 14.24 -12.59
CA ILE A 113 -5.22 13.89 -14.01
C ILE A 113 -6.67 13.47 -14.29
N ILE A 114 -7.33 12.78 -13.34
CA ILE A 114 -8.76 12.46 -13.47
C ILE A 114 -9.59 13.74 -13.51
N LYS A 115 -9.34 14.66 -12.57
CA LYS A 115 -10.10 15.91 -12.46
C LYS A 115 -9.91 16.79 -13.70
N GLU A 116 -8.68 16.93 -14.18
CA GLU A 116 -8.35 17.76 -15.33
C GLU A 116 -8.87 17.21 -16.66
N ASN A 117 -9.18 15.90 -16.73
CA ASN A 117 -9.63 15.22 -17.94
C ASN A 117 -11.01 14.58 -17.80
N GLU A 118 -11.83 15.02 -16.83
CA GLU A 118 -13.08 14.36 -16.49
C GLU A 118 -14.03 14.21 -17.69
N GLU A 119 -14.21 15.27 -18.49
CA GLU A 119 -15.09 15.23 -19.67
C GLU A 119 -14.61 14.23 -20.73
N ARG A 120 -13.29 14.17 -20.95
CA ARG A 120 -12.68 13.24 -21.93
C ARG A 120 -12.84 11.80 -21.48
N LEU A 121 -12.58 11.54 -20.19
CA LEU A 121 -12.76 10.23 -19.56
C LEU A 121 -14.23 9.78 -19.61
N ARG A 122 -15.19 10.68 -19.34
CA ARG A 122 -16.62 10.37 -19.46
C ARG A 122 -17.06 10.09 -20.90
N THR A 123 -16.44 10.75 -21.87
CA THR A 123 -16.76 10.57 -23.29
C THR A 123 -16.22 9.23 -23.81
N GLN A 124 -14.96 8.91 -23.52
CA GLN A 124 -14.31 7.70 -24.01
C GLN A 124 -14.72 6.44 -23.23
N ALA A 125 -14.93 6.57 -21.92
CA ALA A 125 -15.25 5.46 -21.00
C ALA A 125 -16.56 5.75 -20.26
N SER A 126 -17.66 5.84 -21.02
CA SER A 126 -18.97 6.30 -20.51
C SER A 126 -19.61 5.42 -19.43
N LYS A 127 -19.18 4.15 -19.30
CA LYS A 127 -19.67 3.24 -18.25
C LYS A 127 -18.75 3.21 -17.02
N ALA A 128 -17.60 3.87 -17.07
CA ALA A 128 -16.66 3.92 -15.96
C ALA A 128 -17.07 4.97 -14.92
N SER A 129 -16.86 4.63 -13.64
CA SER A 129 -16.99 5.56 -12.52
C SER A 129 -15.61 6.06 -12.09
N TRP A 130 -15.26 7.27 -12.52
CA TRP A 130 -14.00 7.94 -12.14
C TRP A 130 -14.01 8.55 -10.73
N LEU A 131 -15.00 8.21 -9.90
CA LEU A 131 -15.17 8.74 -8.56
C LEU A 131 -14.22 8.09 -7.55
N ILE A 132 -13.38 8.92 -6.91
CA ILE A 132 -12.59 8.53 -5.74
C ILE A 132 -13.30 9.06 -4.48
N THR A 133 -13.92 8.13 -3.74
CA THR A 133 -14.76 8.46 -2.58
C THR A 133 -13.96 9.09 -1.42
N GLY A 134 -14.65 9.85 -0.56
CA GLY A 134 -14.04 10.44 0.64
C GLY A 134 -13.42 9.39 1.58
N ARG A 135 -13.99 8.18 1.64
CA ARG A 135 -13.43 7.07 2.42
C ARG A 135 -12.06 6.64 1.89
N ILE A 136 -11.93 6.41 0.58
CA ILE A 136 -10.65 6.04 -0.04
C ILE A 136 -9.61 7.15 0.10
N ARG A 137 -10.03 8.42 -0.01
CA ARG A 137 -9.15 9.57 0.27
C ARG A 137 -8.64 9.57 1.70
N GLY A 138 -9.52 9.27 2.66
CA GLY A 138 -9.16 9.12 4.07
C GLY A 138 -8.15 8.00 4.30
N TYR A 139 -8.39 6.82 3.73
CA TYR A 139 -7.45 5.70 3.83
C TYR A 139 -6.10 6.00 3.20
N MET A 140 -6.07 6.54 1.96
CA MET A 140 -4.83 6.94 1.32
C MET A 140 -4.03 7.91 2.18
N LYS A 141 -4.71 8.90 2.79
CA LYS A 141 -4.08 9.86 3.71
C LYS A 141 -3.42 9.17 4.90
N SER A 142 -4.16 8.31 5.61
CA SER A 142 -3.60 7.56 6.72
C SER A 142 -2.41 6.69 6.30
N ILE A 143 -2.49 6.04 5.13
CA ILE A 143 -1.42 5.18 4.60
C ILE A 143 -0.15 5.99 4.32
N TYR A 144 -0.22 7.09 3.55
CA TYR A 144 1.00 7.85 3.23
C TYR A 144 1.52 8.67 4.41
N GLU A 145 0.70 9.05 5.39
CA GLU A 145 1.19 9.68 6.64
C GLU A 145 2.02 8.71 7.49
N LEU A 146 1.76 7.40 7.36
CA LEU A 146 2.52 6.34 8.01
C LEU A 146 3.71 5.87 7.16
N ASP A 147 3.51 5.59 5.87
CA ASP A 147 4.49 4.93 4.99
C ASP A 147 4.51 5.48 3.54
N ASP A 148 4.69 6.79 3.37
CA ASP A 148 4.77 7.39 2.04
C ASP A 148 5.89 6.79 1.18
N LYS A 149 7.06 6.45 1.76
CA LYS A 149 8.27 6.07 1.02
C LYS A 149 8.61 4.58 1.06
N SER A 150 7.68 3.74 1.53
CA SER A 150 7.83 2.28 1.55
C SER A 150 8.93 1.81 2.49
N ASP A 151 9.23 2.49 3.58
CA ASP A 151 10.28 2.08 4.52
C ASP A 151 9.72 1.58 5.85
N TYR A 152 8.51 2.01 6.21
CA TYR A 152 7.88 1.66 7.48
C TYR A 152 7.60 0.16 7.60
N PHE A 153 6.93 -0.46 6.62
CA PHE A 153 6.60 -1.89 6.72
C PHE A 153 7.76 -2.82 6.34
N ARG A 154 8.84 -2.31 5.72
CA ARG A 154 9.98 -3.13 5.29
C ARG A 154 11.08 -3.23 6.34
N TYR A 155 11.37 -2.13 7.03
CA TYR A 155 12.53 -2.05 7.90
C TYR A 155 12.13 -2.02 9.38
N PRO A 156 12.88 -2.72 10.26
CA PRO A 156 12.69 -2.61 11.69
C PRO A 156 12.86 -1.17 12.19
N ILE A 157 13.80 -0.44 11.58
CA ILE A 157 14.08 0.97 11.84
C ILE A 157 13.78 1.74 10.55
N SER A 158 12.72 2.55 10.57
CA SER A 158 12.34 3.40 9.44
C SER A 158 12.98 4.79 9.55
N ARG A 159 12.72 5.65 8.57
CA ARG A 159 13.13 7.07 8.63
C ARG A 159 12.49 7.80 9.81
N ASP A 160 11.28 7.41 10.20
CA ASP A 160 10.58 7.98 11.36
C ASP A 160 10.57 6.99 12.53
N GLN A 161 11.70 6.96 13.25
CA GLN A 161 11.91 6.04 14.37
C GLN A 161 10.91 6.22 15.51
N SER A 162 10.26 7.38 15.60
CA SER A 162 9.25 7.65 16.62
C SER A 162 8.01 6.74 16.45
N LYS A 163 7.72 6.32 15.21
CA LYS A 163 6.57 5.48 14.86
C LYS A 163 6.88 3.98 14.89
N ASP A 164 8.16 3.58 14.92
CA ASP A 164 8.57 2.18 14.79
C ASP A 164 8.10 1.30 15.96
N LYS A 165 8.03 1.88 17.17
CA LYS A 165 7.54 1.16 18.36
C LYS A 165 6.10 0.68 18.21
N ALA A 166 5.29 1.29 17.34
CA ALA A 166 3.92 0.86 17.09
C ALA A 166 3.89 -0.51 16.39
N LYS A 167 4.88 -0.85 15.56
CA LYS A 167 4.97 -2.12 14.81
C LYS A 167 5.16 -3.36 15.68
N TYR A 168 5.71 -3.18 16.89
CA TYR A 168 6.15 -4.32 17.69
C TYR A 168 4.97 -5.03 18.33
N SER A 169 4.69 -6.27 17.95
CA SER A 169 3.66 -7.09 18.60
C SER A 169 3.98 -7.36 20.07
N MET A 170 5.25 -7.57 20.43
CA MET A 170 5.66 -7.73 21.83
C MET A 170 5.91 -6.38 22.49
N LYS A 171 5.00 -5.94 23.37
CA LYS A 171 5.12 -4.68 24.13
C LYS A 171 5.64 -4.94 25.55
N LYS A 172 6.59 -4.13 26.00
CA LYS A 172 7.06 -4.17 27.39
C LYS A 172 5.96 -3.65 28.33
N ILE A 173 5.64 -4.42 29.35
CA ILE A 173 4.66 -4.05 30.39
C ILE A 173 5.35 -3.86 31.74
N LYS A 174 4.76 -3.02 32.60
CA LYS A 174 5.30 -2.79 33.95
C LYS A 174 4.87 -3.92 34.88
N ASN A 175 5.74 -4.31 35.81
CA ASN A 175 5.45 -5.38 36.79
C ASN A 175 4.14 -5.18 37.55
N LYS A 176 3.82 -3.93 37.94
CA LYS A 176 2.58 -3.60 38.64
C LYS A 176 1.31 -3.93 37.84
N ASP A 177 1.40 -3.93 36.51
CA ASP A 177 0.26 -4.17 35.63
C ASP A 177 0.09 -5.66 35.30
N PHE A 178 1.11 -6.49 35.57
CA PHE A 178 1.15 -7.91 35.25
C PHE A 178 0.01 -8.70 35.90
N GLY A 179 -0.16 -8.55 37.22
CA GLY A 179 -1.19 -9.27 37.98
C GLY A 179 -2.63 -8.88 37.62
N ARG A 180 -2.84 -7.69 37.04
CA ARG A 180 -4.13 -7.29 36.48
C ARG A 180 -4.36 -7.94 35.11
N LEU A 181 -3.32 -7.99 34.29
CA LEU A 181 -3.39 -8.49 32.91
C LEU A 181 -3.57 -10.01 32.84
N THR A 182 -3.09 -10.78 33.82
CA THR A 182 -3.28 -12.23 33.88
C THR A 182 -4.68 -12.66 34.34
N LYS A 183 -5.52 -11.73 34.82
CA LYS A 183 -6.89 -12.01 35.29
C LYS A 183 -7.98 -11.88 34.23
N SER A 184 -7.63 -11.51 32.99
CA SER A 184 -8.60 -11.34 31.91
C SER A 184 -9.00 -12.68 31.26
N VAL A 185 -10.23 -12.77 30.74
CA VAL A 185 -10.88 -13.99 30.21
C VAL A 185 -10.38 -14.42 28.82
N GLY A 186 -9.18 -14.02 28.40
CA GLY A 186 -8.64 -14.32 27.07
C GLY A 186 -7.25 -14.97 27.15
N GLY A 187 -6.93 -15.80 26.15
CA GLY A 187 -5.56 -16.30 25.96
C GLY A 187 -4.59 -15.15 25.75
N LYS A 188 -3.41 -15.21 26.37
CA LYS A 188 -2.37 -14.19 26.24
C LYS A 188 -1.01 -14.84 26.08
N VAL A 189 -0.22 -14.34 25.13
CA VAL A 189 1.19 -14.71 24.98
C VAL A 189 2.04 -13.72 25.78
N ILE A 190 2.79 -14.24 26.74
CA ILE A 190 3.60 -13.48 27.69
C ILE A 190 5.01 -14.07 27.73
N PHE A 191 6.02 -13.22 27.60
CA PHE A 191 7.42 -13.57 27.87
C PHE A 191 7.90 -12.79 29.09
N ALA A 192 8.40 -13.49 30.11
CA ALA A 192 8.89 -12.86 31.33
C ALA A 192 10.25 -13.44 31.75
N THR A 193 11.17 -12.57 32.15
CA THR A 193 12.49 -12.96 32.68
C THR A 193 12.60 -12.59 34.16
N LYS A 194 13.43 -13.35 34.88
CA LYS A 194 13.78 -13.05 36.27
C LYS A 194 15.22 -12.55 36.37
N ASN A 195 15.50 -11.71 37.35
CA ASN A 195 16.87 -11.37 37.75
C ASN A 195 17.46 -12.47 38.66
N GLY A 196 18.73 -12.31 39.06
CA GLY A 196 19.43 -13.27 39.94
C GLY A 196 18.83 -13.43 41.33
N SER A 197 17.99 -12.50 41.80
CA SER A 197 17.23 -12.61 43.05
C SER A 197 15.86 -13.27 42.88
N GLY A 198 15.50 -13.70 41.65
CA GLY A 198 14.24 -14.37 41.36
C GLY A 198 13.05 -13.44 41.12
N GLU A 199 13.26 -12.12 41.13
CA GLU A 199 12.25 -11.11 40.85
C GLU A 199 12.04 -10.93 39.34
N LEU A 200 10.82 -10.63 38.92
CA LEU A 200 10.52 -10.33 37.52
C LEU A 200 11.22 -9.05 37.08
N LYS A 201 12.01 -9.14 36.00
CA LYS A 201 12.80 -8.02 35.47
C LYS A 201 12.18 -7.44 34.19
N ASP A 202 12.04 -8.28 33.18
CA ASP A 202 11.45 -7.88 31.90
C ASP A 202 10.20 -8.70 31.64
N ILE A 203 9.11 -8.02 31.31
CA ILE A 203 7.85 -8.65 30.95
C ILE A 203 7.37 -8.04 29.64
N TYR A 204 7.08 -8.90 28.69
CA TYR A 204 6.54 -8.57 27.39
C TYR A 204 5.22 -9.31 27.18
N MET A 205 4.26 -8.63 26.57
CA MET A 205 2.96 -9.20 26.22
C MET A 205 2.71 -8.97 24.74
N LYS A 206 2.19 -9.98 24.05
CA LYS A 206 1.75 -9.86 22.66
C LYS A 206 0.51 -8.97 22.59
N ASP A 207 0.57 -7.96 21.74
CA ASP A 207 -0.57 -7.17 21.27
C ASP A 207 -1.08 -7.84 19.99
N GLU A 208 -2.32 -8.33 20.01
CA GLU A 208 -2.96 -9.03 18.89
C GLU A 208 -3.61 -8.07 17.88
N ASN A 209 -3.61 -6.77 18.18
CA ASN A 209 -4.30 -5.75 17.38
C ASN A 209 -3.36 -4.73 16.73
N VAL A 210 -2.09 -5.10 16.53
CA VAL A 210 -1.10 -4.18 15.94
C VAL A 210 -1.56 -3.75 14.56
N LEU A 211 -1.81 -2.45 14.41
CA LEU A 211 -2.14 -1.81 13.13
C LEU A 211 -3.37 -2.40 12.42
N ASN A 212 -4.38 -2.90 13.15
CA ASN A 212 -5.61 -3.45 12.54
C ASN A 212 -6.35 -2.44 11.65
N GLU A 213 -6.44 -1.18 12.09
CA GLU A 213 -7.03 -0.10 11.28
C GLU A 213 -6.26 0.13 9.99
N MET A 214 -4.93 0.10 10.05
CA MET A 214 -4.06 0.24 8.88
C MET A 214 -4.16 -0.97 7.96
N THR A 215 -4.29 -2.18 8.50
CA THR A 215 -4.56 -3.40 7.72
C THR A 215 -5.84 -3.23 6.92
N THR A 216 -6.89 -2.75 7.56
CA THR A 216 -8.20 -2.49 6.94
C THR A 216 -8.08 -1.42 5.86
N ALA A 217 -7.40 -0.31 6.15
CA ALA A 217 -7.17 0.78 5.20
C ALA A 217 -6.40 0.29 3.96
N LEU A 218 -5.30 -0.44 4.15
CA LEU A 218 -4.48 -0.99 3.07
C LEU A 218 -5.24 -2.00 2.21
N ARG A 219 -5.91 -2.98 2.83
CA ARG A 219 -6.69 -3.99 2.09
C ARG A 219 -7.81 -3.36 1.28
N ASN A 220 -8.65 -2.52 1.90
CA ASN A 220 -9.76 -1.87 1.22
C ASN A 220 -9.29 -0.94 0.09
N THR A 221 -8.15 -0.28 0.28
CA THR A 221 -7.57 0.59 -0.75
C THR A 221 -6.99 -0.23 -1.90
N ALA A 222 -6.32 -1.35 -1.63
CA ALA A 222 -5.84 -2.28 -2.65
C ALA A 222 -6.99 -2.93 -3.44
N ASP A 223 -8.07 -3.32 -2.77
CA ASP A 223 -9.30 -3.83 -3.42
C ASP A 223 -9.92 -2.77 -4.33
N PHE A 224 -10.04 -1.52 -3.84
CA PHE A 224 -10.53 -0.40 -4.63
C PHE A 224 -9.67 -0.19 -5.89
N PHE A 225 -8.35 -0.13 -5.76
CA PHE A 225 -7.47 0.12 -6.91
C PHE A 225 -7.36 -1.07 -7.87
N SER A 226 -7.49 -2.31 -7.38
CA SER A 226 -7.63 -3.49 -8.25
C SER A 226 -8.90 -3.37 -9.10
N GLY A 227 -10.04 -3.05 -8.49
CA GLY A 227 -11.30 -2.80 -9.21
C GLY A 227 -11.21 -1.61 -10.17
N PHE A 228 -10.60 -0.50 -9.74
CA PHE A 228 -10.40 0.68 -10.56
C PHE A 228 -9.50 0.38 -11.76
N HIS A 229 -8.44 -0.40 -11.56
CA HIS A 229 -7.55 -0.86 -12.62
C HIS A 229 -8.27 -1.75 -13.62
N ILE A 230 -9.08 -2.72 -13.16
CA ILE A 230 -9.91 -3.54 -14.06
C ILE A 230 -10.87 -2.66 -14.87
N MET A 231 -11.56 -1.72 -14.22
CA MET A 231 -12.46 -0.78 -14.88
C MET A 231 -11.74 0.04 -15.94
N THR A 232 -10.61 0.67 -15.61
CA THR A 232 -9.83 1.46 -16.58
C THR A 232 -9.43 0.63 -17.78
N ARG A 233 -8.91 -0.59 -17.57
CA ARG A 233 -8.52 -1.47 -18.68
C ARG A 233 -9.69 -1.84 -19.57
N MET A 234 -10.84 -2.16 -18.98
CA MET A 234 -12.02 -2.59 -19.73
C MET A 234 -12.68 -1.45 -20.49
N GLU A 235 -12.81 -0.28 -19.86
CA GLU A 235 -13.59 0.83 -20.41
C GLU A 235 -12.76 1.86 -21.16
N LEU A 236 -11.48 2.01 -20.84
CA LEU A 236 -10.57 2.97 -21.49
C LEU A 236 -9.60 2.27 -22.46
N CYS A 237 -9.07 1.11 -22.10
CA CYS A 237 -8.00 0.44 -22.85
C CYS A 237 -8.48 -0.75 -23.71
N ASN A 238 -9.80 -0.88 -23.94
CA ASN A 238 -10.39 -1.97 -24.73
C ASN A 238 -9.99 -3.39 -24.26
N GLY A 239 -9.81 -3.55 -22.95
CA GLY A 239 -9.48 -4.81 -22.31
C GLY A 239 -7.99 -5.18 -22.29
N TRP A 240 -7.11 -4.23 -22.66
CA TRP A 240 -5.69 -4.24 -22.32
C TRP A 240 -5.51 -3.80 -20.89
#